data_AF-A0A8J7G6H6-F1
#
_entry.id   AF-A0A8J7G6H6-F1
#
_cell.length_a   1.000
_cell.length_b   1.000
_cell.length_c   1.000
_cell.angle_alpha   90.00
_cell.angle_beta   90.00
_cell.angle_gamma   90.00
#
_symmetry.space_group_name_H-M   'P 1'
#
loop_
_entity.id
_entity.type
_entity.pdbx_description
1 polymer ?
#
loop_
_entity_poly.entity_id
_entity_poly.type
_entity_poly.pdbx_seq_one_letter_code
_entity_poly.pdbx_strand_id
1 'polypeptide(L)'
;MVDPGEEILKAPTNGVTNKEITDLTEENLRFLVFNLKNEEGNAQKIANKQEVSEFITDRYKATLNLDNLVVENGTLKITGPLITTEDWNKVKANGDKTTAYRITVLVGEDKNKKAVKIAIYQDGKAVIEEI
;
A
#
# COMPACT_ATOMS: atom_id res chain seq x y z
N MET A 1 -12.56 -16.15 -28.75
CA MET A 1 -13.24 -14.86 -28.53
C MET A 1 -12.63 -14.26 -27.29
N VAL A 2 -12.01 -13.08 -27.41
CA VAL A 2 -11.54 -12.31 -26.25
C VAL A 2 -12.76 -11.68 -25.59
N ASP A 3 -12.97 -11.97 -24.31
CA ASP A 3 -14.07 -11.41 -23.52
C ASP A 3 -13.94 -9.88 -23.49
N PRO A 4 -14.97 -9.11 -23.87
CA PRO A 4 -14.93 -7.65 -23.81
C PRO A 4 -15.20 -7.19 -22.38
N GLY A 5 -14.16 -6.73 -21.68
CA GLY A 5 -14.30 -5.73 -20.63
C GLY A 5 -14.67 -6.21 -19.22
N GLU A 6 -13.74 -6.86 -18.52
CA GLU A 6 -13.66 -6.61 -17.08
C GLU A 6 -13.23 -5.14 -16.90
N GLU A 7 -14.14 -4.30 -16.41
CA GLU A 7 -13.79 -2.92 -16.05
C GLU A 7 -12.77 -2.97 -14.91
N ILE A 8 -11.53 -2.62 -15.21
CA ILE A 8 -10.48 -2.60 -14.19
C ILE A 8 -10.82 -1.53 -13.13
N LEU A 9 -10.59 -1.86 -11.87
CA LEU A 9 -10.77 -0.91 -10.77
C LEU A 9 -9.69 0.17 -10.86
N LYS A 10 -10.08 1.39 -11.22
CA LYS A 10 -9.18 2.54 -11.40
C LYS A 10 -9.12 3.43 -10.17
N ALA A 11 -7.98 4.07 -9.97
CA ALA A 11 -7.87 5.15 -8.99
C ALA A 11 -8.82 6.31 -9.33
N PRO A 12 -9.37 7.03 -8.33
CA PRO A 12 -10.17 8.22 -8.57
C PRO A 12 -9.35 9.29 -9.29
N THR A 13 -9.96 10.00 -10.25
CA THR A 13 -9.29 11.00 -11.09
C THR A 13 -8.58 12.09 -10.30
N ASN A 14 -9.16 12.49 -9.16
CA ASN A 14 -8.63 13.53 -8.27
C ASN A 14 -8.02 12.95 -6.99
N GLY A 15 -7.49 11.73 -7.07
CA GLY A 15 -6.82 11.08 -5.93
C GLY A 15 -5.61 11.87 -5.45
N VAL A 16 -5.48 12.01 -4.13
CA VAL A 16 -4.33 12.69 -3.51
C VAL A 16 -3.11 11.77 -3.64
N THR A 17 -2.00 12.27 -4.17
CA THR A 17 -0.74 11.51 -4.32
C THR A 17 0.39 12.04 -3.46
N ASN A 18 0.17 13.17 -2.78
CA ASN A 18 1.13 13.78 -1.88
C ASN A 18 0.41 14.33 -0.65
N LYS A 19 1.00 14.14 0.53
CA LYS A 19 0.42 14.59 1.79
C LYS A 19 1.52 14.93 2.79
N GLU A 20 1.43 16.13 3.37
CA GLU A 20 2.23 16.51 4.52
C GLU A 20 1.78 15.71 5.75
N ILE A 21 2.74 15.08 6.43
CA ILE A 21 2.52 14.26 7.61
C ILE A 21 3.52 14.73 8.67
N THR A 22 3.00 15.25 9.78
CA THR A 22 3.80 15.76 10.89
C THR A 22 4.76 14.68 11.40
N ASP A 23 6.02 15.09 11.61
CA ASP A 23 7.12 14.25 12.10
C ASP A 23 7.50 13.06 11.20
N LEU A 24 6.95 12.94 9.99
CA LEU A 24 7.31 11.85 9.08
C LEU A 24 8.71 12.05 8.49
N THR A 25 9.53 11.01 8.60
CA THR A 25 10.83 10.89 7.95
C THR A 25 10.92 9.55 7.24
N GLU A 26 11.90 9.38 6.36
CA GLU A 26 12.13 8.08 5.73
C GLU A 26 12.50 7.01 6.76
N GLU A 27 13.28 7.38 7.78
CA GLU A 27 13.74 6.46 8.84
C GLU A 27 12.60 5.96 9.72
N ASN A 28 11.57 6.79 9.97
CA ASN A 28 10.45 6.44 10.83
C ASN A 28 9.19 6.01 10.07
N LEU A 29 9.23 5.96 8.74
CA LEU A 29 8.15 5.44 7.92
C LEU A 29 7.93 3.96 8.24
N ARG A 30 6.70 3.64 8.66
CA ARG A 30 6.29 2.27 8.96
C ARG A 30 4.91 1.97 8.38
N PHE A 31 4.57 0.69 8.30
CA PHE A 31 3.35 0.22 7.68
C PHE A 31 2.63 -0.81 8.54
N LEU A 32 1.30 -0.80 8.45
CA LEU A 32 0.46 -1.94 8.81
C LEU A 32 -0.17 -2.50 7.55
N VAL A 33 0.06 -3.80 7.34
CA VAL A 33 -0.44 -4.55 6.18
C VAL A 33 -1.38 -5.64 6.68
N PHE A 34 -2.50 -5.82 5.99
CA PHE A 34 -3.44 -6.88 6.35
C PHE A 34 -2.77 -8.25 6.30
N ASN A 35 -3.02 -9.09 7.30
CA ASN A 35 -2.40 -10.41 7.50
C ASN A 35 -0.87 -10.45 7.71
N LEU A 36 -0.16 -9.32 7.67
CA LEU A 36 1.23 -9.27 8.12
C LEU A 36 1.24 -9.20 9.65
N LYS A 37 1.57 -10.32 10.28
CA LYS A 37 1.54 -10.48 11.74
C LYS A 37 2.94 -10.52 12.34
N ASN A 38 3.05 -10.26 13.63
CA ASN A 38 4.28 -10.48 14.39
C ASN A 38 4.61 -11.98 14.46
N GLU A 39 5.79 -12.32 14.95
CA GLU A 39 6.28 -13.70 15.03
C GLU A 39 5.34 -14.62 15.84
N GLU A 40 4.69 -14.07 16.87
CA GLU A 40 3.70 -14.77 17.70
C GLU A 40 2.36 -15.01 16.98
N GLY A 41 2.11 -14.35 15.84
CA GLY A 41 0.87 -14.50 15.06
C GLY A 41 -0.39 -13.93 15.73
N ASN A 42 -0.24 -13.20 16.84
CA ASN A 42 -1.34 -12.68 17.66
C ASN A 42 -1.69 -11.21 17.36
N ALA A 43 -0.81 -10.45 16.71
CA ALA A 43 -1.04 -9.05 16.38
C ALA A 43 -0.47 -8.68 15.01
N GLN A 44 -0.99 -7.61 14.38
CA GLN A 44 -0.37 -7.05 13.17
C GLN A 44 1.06 -6.58 13.47
N LYS A 45 1.99 -6.84 12.57
CA LYS A 45 3.37 -6.35 12.67
C LYS A 45 3.46 -4.93 12.13
N ILE A 46 4.21 -4.08 12.82
CA ILE A 46 4.68 -2.80 12.29
C ILE A 46 5.87 -3.13 11.41
N ALA A 47 5.76 -2.82 10.12
CA ALA A 47 6.74 -3.24 9.12
C ALA A 47 7.42 -2.05 8.45
N ASN A 48 8.67 -2.20 8.03
CA ASN A 48 9.34 -1.29 7.10
C ASN A 48 9.02 -1.67 5.64
N LYS A 49 9.54 -0.90 4.66
CA LYS A 49 9.31 -1.16 3.23
C LYS A 49 9.75 -2.57 2.80
N GLN A 50 10.95 -3.00 3.21
CA GLN A 50 11.51 -4.29 2.85
C GLN A 50 10.62 -5.44 3.32
N GLU A 51 10.21 -5.41 4.59
CA GLU A 51 9.36 -6.45 5.19
C GLU A 51 7.97 -6.51 4.52
N VAL A 52 7.42 -5.37 4.11
CA VAL A 52 6.19 -5.35 3.31
C VAL A 52 6.42 -6.00 1.94
N SER A 53 7.49 -5.62 1.23
CA SER A 53 7.81 -6.19 -0.08
C SER A 53 8.04 -7.70 -0.03
N GLU A 54 8.77 -8.19 0.97
CA GLU A 54 9.00 -9.62 1.22
C GLU A 54 7.68 -10.33 1.51
N PHE A 55 6.84 -9.78 2.39
CA PHE A 55 5.53 -10.36 2.69
C PHE A 55 4.65 -10.48 1.45
N ILE A 56 4.56 -9.43 0.63
CA ILE A 56 3.74 -9.44 -0.59
C ILE A 56 4.27 -10.47 -1.59
N THR A 57 5.59 -10.53 -1.75
CA THR A 57 6.27 -11.50 -2.62
C THR A 57 5.99 -12.92 -2.17
N ASP A 58 6.13 -13.22 -0.89
CA ASP A 58 5.98 -14.58 -0.38
C ASP A 58 4.52 -15.03 -0.35
N ARG A 59 3.63 -14.17 0.17
CA ARG A 59 2.23 -14.50 0.41
C ARG A 59 1.39 -14.54 -0.86
N TYR A 60 1.66 -13.65 -1.80
CA TYR A 60 0.84 -13.43 -2.98
C TYR A 60 1.58 -13.71 -4.30
N LYS A 61 2.91 -13.93 -4.27
CA LYS A 61 3.72 -14.07 -5.50
C LYS A 61 3.61 -12.84 -6.40
N ALA A 62 3.56 -11.67 -5.77
CA ALA A 62 3.34 -10.36 -6.37
C ALA A 62 4.47 -9.40 -5.98
N THR A 63 4.75 -8.40 -6.81
CA THR A 63 5.76 -7.38 -6.50
C THR A 63 5.11 -6.04 -6.19
N LEU A 64 5.46 -5.45 -5.04
CA LEU A 64 5.06 -4.09 -4.66
C LEU A 64 6.28 -3.17 -4.70
N ASN A 65 6.24 -2.16 -5.58
CA ASN A 65 7.31 -1.18 -5.77
C ASN A 65 7.16 -0.01 -4.78
N LEU A 66 7.62 -0.20 -3.54
CA LEU A 66 7.60 0.83 -2.50
C LEU A 66 8.70 1.90 -2.64
N ASP A 67 9.58 1.80 -3.63
CA ASP A 67 10.54 2.86 -3.95
C ASP A 67 9.82 4.08 -4.56
N ASN A 68 8.68 3.86 -5.21
CA ASN A 68 7.79 4.92 -5.67
C ASN A 68 7.01 5.61 -4.54
N LEU A 69 7.23 5.21 -3.29
CA LEU A 69 6.70 5.88 -2.11
C LEU A 69 7.84 6.64 -1.40
N VAL A 70 7.93 7.93 -1.64
CA VAL A 70 9.06 8.77 -1.22
C VAL A 70 8.64 9.69 -0.07
N VAL A 71 9.53 9.92 0.88
CA VAL A 71 9.34 10.95 1.93
C VAL A 71 10.33 12.07 1.69
N GLU A 72 9.82 13.28 1.46
CA GLU A 72 10.63 14.49 1.26
C GLU A 72 10.05 15.63 2.11
N ASN A 73 10.87 16.23 2.97
CA ASN A 73 10.48 17.37 3.81
C ASN A 73 9.17 17.13 4.59
N GLY A 74 9.00 15.96 5.20
CA GLY A 74 7.76 15.60 5.92
C GLY A 74 6.55 15.31 5.02
N THR A 75 6.72 15.31 3.70
CA THR A 75 5.66 14.98 2.73
C THR A 75 5.85 13.56 2.21
N LEU A 76 4.83 12.72 2.38
CA LEU A 76 4.73 11.44 1.71
C LEU A 76 4.25 11.66 0.27
N LYS A 77 4.96 11.10 -0.72
CA LYS A 77 4.68 11.23 -2.15
C LYS A 77 4.62 9.87 -2.83
N ILE A 78 3.63 9.71 -3.70
CA ILE A 78 3.51 8.58 -4.64
C ILE A 78 3.98 9.09 -6.00
N THR A 79 5.16 8.65 -6.43
CA THR A 79 5.84 9.16 -7.64
C THR A 79 5.60 8.29 -8.88
N GLY A 80 5.02 7.10 -8.70
CA GLY A 80 4.78 6.15 -9.78
C GLY A 80 3.84 5.02 -9.37
N PRO A 81 3.57 4.06 -10.27
CA PRO A 81 2.73 2.91 -9.96
C PRO A 81 3.38 2.05 -8.88
N LEU A 82 2.60 1.62 -7.89
CA LEU A 82 3.11 0.78 -6.80
C LEU A 82 3.05 -0.71 -7.14
N ILE A 83 2.21 -1.10 -8.08
CA ILE A 83 2.01 -2.51 -8.44
C ILE A 83 1.58 -2.60 -9.91
N THR A 84 1.81 -3.75 -10.54
CA THR A 84 1.23 -4.03 -11.86
C THR A 84 -0.21 -4.53 -11.73
N THR A 85 -0.99 -4.46 -12.82
CA THR A 85 -2.34 -5.07 -12.84
C THR A 85 -2.31 -6.57 -12.57
N GLU A 86 -1.31 -7.27 -13.11
CA GLU A 86 -1.13 -8.71 -12.89
C GLU A 86 -0.91 -9.02 -11.41
N ASP A 87 0.01 -8.31 -10.77
CA ASP A 87 0.35 -8.53 -9.36
C ASP A 87 -0.78 -8.09 -8.43
N TRP A 88 -1.49 -7.02 -8.76
CA TRP A 88 -2.68 -6.61 -8.01
C TRP A 88 -3.74 -7.71 -8.02
N ASN A 89 -3.96 -8.35 -9.18
CA ASN A 89 -4.88 -9.48 -9.31
C ASN A 89 -4.46 -10.67 -8.45
N LYS A 90 -3.17 -10.91 -8.26
CA LYS A 90 -2.65 -11.96 -7.34
C LYS A 90 -2.93 -11.61 -5.88
N VAL A 91 -2.66 -10.36 -5.48
CA VAL A 91 -2.94 -9.88 -4.10
C VAL A 91 -4.44 -9.98 -3.76
N LYS A 92 -5.30 -9.65 -4.72
CA LYS A 92 -6.77 -9.65 -4.56
C LYS A 92 -7.45 -10.92 -5.06
N ALA A 93 -6.70 -11.98 -5.38
CA ALA A 93 -7.24 -13.20 -6.00
C ALA A 93 -8.41 -13.82 -5.22
N ASN A 94 -8.32 -13.82 -3.88
CA ASN A 94 -9.35 -14.33 -2.96
C ASN A 94 -10.02 -13.20 -2.16
N GLY A 95 -9.89 -11.95 -2.63
CA GLY A 95 -10.45 -10.78 -1.97
C GLY A 95 -11.51 -10.10 -2.84
N ASP A 96 -12.11 -9.05 -2.28
CA ASP A 96 -13.07 -8.22 -3.01
C ASP A 96 -12.39 -7.32 -4.05
N LYS A 97 -12.45 -7.68 -5.34
CA LYS A 97 -11.84 -6.91 -6.44
C LYS A 97 -12.53 -5.58 -6.75
N THR A 98 -13.65 -5.25 -6.09
CA THR A 98 -14.30 -3.94 -6.25
C THR A 98 -13.66 -2.86 -5.39
N THR A 99 -12.74 -3.23 -4.49
CA THR A 99 -12.08 -2.32 -3.56
C THR A 99 -10.56 -2.34 -3.69
N ALA A 100 -9.94 -1.17 -3.53
CA ALA A 100 -8.49 -1.04 -3.55
C ALA A 100 -7.82 -1.89 -2.47
N TYR A 101 -6.59 -2.33 -2.73
CA TYR A 101 -5.72 -2.91 -1.71
C TYR A 101 -5.16 -1.78 -0.85
N ARG A 102 -5.23 -1.90 0.48
CA ARG A 102 -4.87 -0.81 1.40
C ARG A 102 -3.74 -1.21 2.33
N ILE A 103 -2.76 -0.33 2.46
CA ILE A 103 -1.74 -0.37 3.51
C ILE A 103 -1.86 0.90 4.36
N THR A 104 -1.72 0.77 5.68
CA THR A 104 -1.75 1.94 6.58
C THR A 104 -0.32 2.42 6.80
N VAL A 105 -0.10 3.73 6.73
CA VAL A 105 1.16 4.38 7.07
C VAL A 105 1.14 4.80 8.54
N LEU A 106 2.25 4.55 9.22
CA LEU A 106 2.50 4.97 10.60
C LEU A 106 3.70 5.91 10.65
N VAL A 107 3.72 6.79 11.65
CA VAL A 107 4.90 7.57 12.04
C VAL A 107 5.54 6.91 13.27
N GLY A 108 6.67 6.23 13.06
CA GLY A 108 7.38 5.48 14.08
C GLY A 108 6.75 4.12 14.43
N GLU A 109 7.08 3.60 15.61
CA GLU A 109 6.78 2.22 16.03
C GLU A 109 5.58 2.10 16.99
N ASP A 110 4.73 3.12 17.03
CA ASP A 110 3.49 3.12 17.79
C ASP A 110 2.28 2.89 16.86
N LYS A 111 1.53 1.81 17.08
CA LYS A 111 0.34 1.47 16.29
C LYS A 111 -0.79 2.49 16.41
N ASN A 112 -0.74 3.39 17.40
CA ASN A 112 -1.68 4.49 17.54
C ASN A 112 -1.31 5.70 16.68
N LYS A 113 -0.06 5.79 16.20
CA LYS A 113 0.41 6.88 15.32
C LYS A 113 0.14 6.58 13.84
N LYS A 114 -1.11 6.20 13.55
CA LYS A 114 -1.56 6.02 12.17
C LYS A 114 -1.70 7.40 11.52
N ALA A 115 -1.06 7.59 10.37
CA ALA A 115 -1.07 8.86 9.64
C ALA A 115 -2.09 8.87 8.50
N VAL A 116 -1.96 7.93 7.56
CA VAL A 116 -2.81 7.84 6.36
C VAL A 116 -2.95 6.39 5.91
N LYS A 117 -3.84 6.12 4.96
CA LYS A 117 -3.88 4.87 4.20
C LYS A 117 -3.43 5.13 2.76
N ILE A 118 -2.74 4.17 2.17
CA ILE A 118 -2.44 4.16 0.74
C ILE A 118 -3.38 3.14 0.10
N ALA A 119 -4.29 3.60 -0.74
CA ALA A 119 -5.19 2.77 -1.52
C ALA A 119 -4.60 2.53 -2.91
N ILE A 120 -4.35 1.25 -3.22
CA ILE A 120 -3.66 0.76 -4.41
C ILE A 120 -4.68 0.06 -5.32
N TYR A 121 -4.79 0.56 -6.54
CA TYR A 121 -5.81 0.18 -7.51
C TYR A 121 -5.26 -0.79 -8.57
N GLN A 122 -6.17 -1.42 -9.32
CA GLN A 122 -5.82 -2.45 -10.29
C GLN A 122 -5.07 -1.90 -11.49
N ASP A 123 -5.23 -0.62 -11.81
CA ASP A 123 -4.44 0.09 -12.82
C ASP A 123 -3.01 0.45 -12.34
N GLY A 124 -2.63 0.00 -11.14
CA GLY A 124 -1.32 0.23 -10.54
C GLY A 124 -1.16 1.58 -9.87
N LYS A 125 -2.11 2.51 -10.06
CA LYS A 125 -2.11 3.80 -9.40
C LYS A 125 -2.47 3.64 -7.94
N ALA A 126 -1.97 4.56 -7.13
CA ALA A 126 -2.28 4.62 -5.71
C ALA A 126 -2.62 6.05 -5.29
N VAL A 127 -3.45 6.17 -4.26
CA VAL A 127 -3.86 7.44 -3.67
C VAL A 127 -3.72 7.36 -2.16
N ILE A 128 -3.58 8.52 -1.53
CA ILE A 128 -3.51 8.72 -0.09
C ILE A 128 -4.92 9.05 0.41
N GLU A 129 -5.40 8.28 1.38
CA GLU A 129 -6.68 8.45 2.06
C GLU A 129 -6.43 8.80 3.54
N GLU A 130 -7.25 9.69 4.10
CA GLU A 130 -7.29 9.94 5.54
C GLU A 130 -7.83 8.70 6.30
N ILE A 131 -7.58 8.63 7.62
CA ILE A 131 -7.87 7.43 8.43
C ILE A 131 -9.33 7.29 8.83
#